data_AF-A0A517QVK7-F1
#
_entry.id   AF-A0A517QVK7-F1
#
_cell.length_a   1.000
_cell.length_b   1.000
_cell.length_c   1.000
_cell.angle_alpha   90.00
_cell.angle_beta   90.00
_cell.angle_gamma   90.00
#
_symmetry.space_group_name_H-M   'P 1'
#
loop_
_entity.id
_entity.type
_entity.pdbx_description
1 polymer ?
#
loop_
_entity_poly.entity_id
_entity_poly.type
_entity_poly.pdbx_seq_one_letter_code
_entity_poly.pdbx_strand_id
1 'polypeptide(L)'
;MADTLIGLREALQAFVEAEQVQSQRHIKPLHRHLVQRLVIEGGFHPQHITPRPPLRIEVTGSGRHRKKILHFDADQARDGEQTVLGGLKTKDVDVVVSLPEIGPVLAISVKGTFNAFRNLTNRMEEAAGDCTNLHIAYPALVYGFLHVMRANRVGDVSKPNDVAINADGTIVDSIQRYHDAMARITNRRDLRNDVSRYEAVALALVNTSGAQVAEVVDIYPLAASPLGFDRFFEALYSMYDLRFVYSAPALARKTRRQIWDNDSPVREIADGVDLILRTGDDES
;
A
#
# COMPACT_ATOMS: atom_id res chain seq x y z
N MET A 1 -17.86 4.59 13.50
CA MET A 1 -17.45 4.18 12.11
C MET A 1 -16.01 4.66 11.90
N ALA A 2 -14.95 3.89 12.08
CA ALA A 2 -14.75 2.64 12.81
C ALA A 2 -14.00 2.99 14.11
N ASP A 3 -14.36 2.38 15.23
CA ASP A 3 -13.83 2.73 16.55
C ASP A 3 -12.52 2.01 16.86
N THR A 4 -11.85 1.49 15.83
CA THR A 4 -10.63 0.67 15.93
C THR A 4 -9.81 0.70 14.64
N LEU A 5 -8.61 0.10 14.67
CA LEU A 5 -7.78 -0.18 13.50
C LEU A 5 -8.45 -1.23 12.59
N ILE A 6 -8.10 -1.23 11.30
CA ILE A 6 -8.66 -2.15 10.31
C ILE A 6 -7.59 -3.13 9.82
N GLY A 7 -7.87 -4.42 9.97
CA GLY A 7 -7.00 -5.49 9.46
C GLY A 7 -7.12 -5.66 7.95
N LEU A 8 -6.15 -6.36 7.35
CA LEU A 8 -6.16 -6.59 5.90
C LEU A 8 -7.42 -7.32 5.45
N ARG A 9 -7.80 -8.39 6.15
CA ARG A 9 -9.00 -9.19 5.83
C ARG A 9 -10.27 -8.34 5.87
N GLU A 10 -10.44 -7.52 6.91
CA GLU A 10 -11.60 -6.62 7.02
C GLU A 10 -11.62 -5.60 5.87
N ALA A 11 -10.47 -5.04 5.51
CA ALA A 11 -10.36 -4.13 4.37
C ALA A 11 -10.71 -4.81 3.03
N LEU A 12 -10.31 -6.07 2.86
CA LEU A 12 -10.62 -6.88 1.68
C LEU A 12 -12.08 -7.36 1.65
N GLN A 13 -12.74 -7.49 2.80
CA GLN A 13 -14.16 -7.85 2.87
C GLN A 13 -15.02 -6.82 2.15
N ALA A 14 -14.78 -5.53 2.40
CA ALA A 14 -15.48 -4.46 1.70
C ALA A 14 -15.23 -4.47 0.18
N PHE A 15 -14.04 -4.90 -0.24
CA PHE A 15 -13.71 -5.08 -1.66
C PHE A 15 -14.51 -6.23 -2.29
N VAL A 16 -14.69 -7.34 -1.57
CA VAL A 16 -15.43 -8.52 -2.03
C VAL A 16 -16.93 -8.29 -2.06
N GLU A 17 -17.49 -7.59 -1.06
CA GLU A 17 -18.94 -7.36 -0.93
C GLU A 17 -19.48 -6.28 -1.87
N ALA A 18 -18.61 -5.40 -2.36
CA ALA A 18 -19.04 -4.28 -3.19
C ALA A 18 -19.70 -4.74 -4.51
N GLU A 19 -20.89 -4.22 -4.82
CA GLU A 19 -21.58 -4.56 -6.07
C GLU A 19 -21.06 -3.77 -7.28
N GLN A 20 -20.49 -2.59 -7.03
CA GLN A 20 -20.05 -1.67 -8.08
C GLN A 20 -18.67 -1.08 -7.78
N VAL A 21 -17.89 -0.91 -8.85
CA VAL A 21 -16.57 -0.25 -8.80
C VAL A 21 -16.71 1.28 -8.76
N GLN A 22 -17.87 1.81 -9.15
CA GLN A 22 -18.11 3.26 -9.16
C GLN A 22 -17.95 3.84 -7.74
N SER A 23 -17.32 5.02 -7.64
CA SER A 23 -17.01 5.80 -6.42
C SER A 23 -15.82 5.35 -5.55
N GLN A 24 -15.02 4.36 -5.96
CA GLN A 24 -13.84 3.85 -5.20
C GLN A 24 -14.14 3.37 -3.76
N ARG A 25 -15.39 3.36 -3.31
CA ARG A 25 -15.76 2.99 -1.92
C ARG A 25 -15.28 1.60 -1.53
N HIS A 26 -15.19 0.69 -2.51
CA HIS A 26 -14.73 -0.68 -2.35
C HIS A 26 -13.22 -0.81 -2.04
N ILE A 27 -12.41 0.23 -2.30
CA ILE A 27 -10.96 0.24 -1.98
C ILE A 27 -10.58 1.17 -0.82
N LYS A 28 -11.47 2.08 -0.40
CA LYS A 28 -11.17 3.00 0.72
C LYS A 28 -10.78 2.29 2.04
N PRO A 29 -11.41 1.18 2.44
CA PRO A 29 -10.96 0.41 3.60
C PRO A 29 -9.52 -0.10 3.45
N LEU A 30 -9.10 -0.45 2.24
CA LEU A 30 -7.72 -0.81 1.95
C LEU A 30 -6.80 0.40 2.10
N HIS A 31 -7.19 1.60 1.64
CA HIS A 31 -6.39 2.82 1.85
C HIS A 31 -6.16 3.06 3.35
N ARG A 32 -7.18 2.84 4.19
CA ARG A 32 -7.09 2.94 5.66
C ARG A 32 -6.09 1.94 6.25
N HIS A 33 -6.17 0.68 5.83
CA HIS A 33 -5.21 -0.34 6.26
C HIS A 33 -3.76 0.06 5.89
N LEU A 34 -3.54 0.54 4.65
CA LEU A 34 -2.22 0.96 4.20
C LEU A 34 -1.67 2.15 5.02
N VAL A 35 -2.48 3.18 5.31
CA VAL A 35 -2.00 4.34 6.10
C VAL A 35 -1.74 3.99 7.56
N GLN A 36 -2.51 3.05 8.14
CA GLN A 36 -2.24 2.53 9.48
C GLN A 36 -0.90 1.80 9.52
N ARG A 37 -0.65 0.94 8.52
CA ARG A 37 0.60 0.20 8.36
C ARG A 37 1.80 1.14 8.17
N LEU A 38 1.68 2.19 7.36
CA LEU A 38 2.72 3.23 7.22
C LEU A 38 3.07 3.90 8.55
N VAL A 39 2.12 4.11 9.47
CA VAL A 39 2.44 4.68 10.79
C VAL A 39 3.01 3.62 11.72
N ILE A 40 2.29 2.51 11.91
CA ILE A 40 2.57 1.50 12.95
C ILE A 40 3.86 0.73 12.64
N GLU A 41 3.98 0.17 11.44
CA GLU A 41 5.17 -0.57 10.97
C GLU A 41 6.19 0.35 10.29
N GLY A 42 5.70 1.32 9.54
CA GLY A 42 6.55 2.21 8.75
C GLY A 42 7.21 3.30 9.60
N GLY A 43 6.67 3.65 10.77
CA GLY A 43 7.20 4.73 11.60
C GLY A 43 6.98 6.13 11.01
N PHE A 44 6.07 6.29 10.04
CA PHE A 44 5.75 7.59 9.48
C PHE A 44 4.89 8.41 10.44
N HIS A 45 5.06 9.73 10.45
CA HIS A 45 4.25 10.61 11.30
C HIS A 45 2.83 10.73 10.74
N PRO A 46 1.76 10.50 11.52
CA PRO A 46 0.39 10.43 11.00
C PRO A 46 -0.10 11.72 10.36
N GLN A 47 0.37 12.89 10.82
CA GLN A 47 0.01 14.19 10.20
C GLN A 47 0.61 14.40 8.80
N HIS A 48 1.59 13.58 8.41
CA HIS A 48 2.25 13.69 7.10
C HIS A 48 1.60 12.76 6.06
N ILE A 49 0.55 12.02 6.43
CA ILE A 49 -0.07 11.02 5.58
C ILE A 49 -1.47 11.49 5.16
N THR A 50 -1.77 11.33 3.88
CA THR A 50 -3.10 11.47 3.29
C THR A 50 -3.53 10.11 2.71
N PRO A 51 -4.74 9.60 2.99
CA PRO A 51 -5.66 10.05 4.05
C PRO A 51 -5.01 9.95 5.43
N ARG A 52 -5.49 10.76 6.38
CA ARG A 52 -4.91 10.80 7.72
C ARG A 52 -5.45 9.62 8.55
N PRO A 53 -4.58 8.76 9.12
CA PRO A 53 -5.02 7.65 9.96
C PRO A 53 -5.52 8.13 11.34
N PRO A 54 -6.33 7.31 12.06
CA PRO A 54 -6.84 7.59 13.40
C PRO A 54 -5.75 7.39 14.49
N LEU A 55 -4.61 8.04 14.32
CA LEU A 55 -3.44 7.86 15.17
C LEU A 55 -2.87 9.22 15.61
N ARG A 56 -2.55 9.33 16.91
CA ARG A 56 -1.83 10.48 17.48
C ARG A 56 -0.56 10.02 18.16
N ILE A 57 0.45 10.88 18.13
CA ILE A 57 1.72 10.66 18.83
C ILE A 57 1.72 11.53 20.08
N GLU A 58 2.05 10.90 21.21
CA GLU A 58 2.38 11.57 22.45
C GLU A 58 3.88 11.46 22.69
N VAL A 59 4.51 12.58 23.04
CA VAL A 59 5.94 12.61 23.34
C VAL A 59 6.10 12.84 24.83
N THR A 60 6.72 11.87 25.51
CA THR A 60 7.00 11.95 26.94
C THR A 60 8.52 11.94 27.21
N GLY A 61 8.91 12.41 28.39
CA GLY A 61 10.31 12.51 28.78
C GLY A 61 11.10 13.61 28.06
N SER A 62 12.41 13.66 28.30
CA SER A 62 13.29 14.68 27.72
C SER A 62 14.68 14.11 27.40
N GLY A 63 15.37 14.78 26.47
CA GLY A 63 16.73 14.40 26.06
C GLY A 63 16.82 12.95 25.60
N ARG A 64 17.66 12.17 26.27
CA ARG A 64 17.94 10.76 25.95
C ARG A 64 16.81 9.80 26.38
N HIS A 65 15.90 10.24 27.25
CA HIS A 65 14.74 9.47 27.73
C HIS A 65 13.45 9.84 26.98
N ARG A 66 13.57 10.52 25.84
CA ARG A 66 12.41 10.92 25.04
C ARG A 66 11.75 9.67 24.43
N LYS A 67 10.53 9.39 24.86
CA LYS A 67 9.70 8.29 24.34
C LYS A 67 8.65 8.84 23.37
N LYS A 68 8.23 8.02 22.41
CA LYS A 68 7.16 8.32 21.47
C LYS A 68 6.10 7.25 21.59
N ILE A 69 4.98 7.63 22.19
CA ILE A 69 3.88 6.74 22.51
C ILE A 69 2.81 6.94 21.44
N LEU A 70 2.41 5.85 20.79
CA LEU A 70 1.42 5.88 19.73
C LEU A 70 0.04 5.50 20.30
N HIS A 71 -0.96 6.36 20.09
CA HIS A 71 -2.34 6.15 20.54
C HIS A 71 -3.29 6.07 19.36
N PHE A 72 -4.30 5.20 19.47
CA PHE A 72 -5.50 5.29 18.65
C PHE A 72 -6.32 6.52 19.06
N ASP A 73 -6.75 7.29 18.08
CA ASP A 73 -7.61 8.46 18.24
C ASP A 73 -8.44 8.66 16.97
N ALA A 74 -9.70 8.25 17.04
CA ALA A 74 -10.64 8.30 15.92
C ALA A 74 -10.86 9.73 15.39
N ASP A 75 -10.75 10.74 16.26
CA ASP A 75 -10.97 12.15 15.88
C ASP A 75 -9.85 12.71 15.01
N GLN A 76 -8.72 12.00 14.89
CA GLN A 76 -7.63 12.36 13.98
C GLN A 76 -7.88 11.92 12.54
N ALA A 77 -8.77 10.96 12.31
CA ALA A 77 -8.99 10.40 10.98
C ALA A 77 -9.50 11.46 10.00
N ARG A 78 -8.90 11.54 8.81
CA ARG A 78 -9.41 12.37 7.71
C ARG A 78 -9.41 11.54 6.45
N ASP A 79 -10.58 11.38 5.84
CA ASP A 79 -10.69 10.82 4.50
C ASP A 79 -10.13 11.84 3.48
N GLY A 80 -9.66 11.35 2.34
CA GLY A 80 -9.20 12.19 1.24
C GLY A 80 -8.15 11.50 0.39
N GLU A 81 -7.89 12.12 -0.75
CA GLU A 81 -6.77 11.82 -1.63
C GLU A 81 -5.92 13.09 -1.73
N GLN A 82 -4.64 12.95 -2.06
CA GLN A 82 -3.78 14.11 -2.28
C GLN A 82 -3.59 14.34 -3.77
N THR A 83 -4.03 15.50 -4.27
CA THR A 83 -3.70 15.95 -5.61
C THR A 83 -2.23 16.34 -5.66
N VAL A 84 -1.46 15.64 -6.48
CA VAL A 84 -0.04 15.84 -6.70
C VAL A 84 0.19 16.35 -8.13
N LEU A 85 1.04 17.36 -8.29
CA LEU A 85 1.43 17.88 -9.59
C LEU A 85 2.41 16.91 -10.26
N GLY A 86 1.95 16.10 -11.21
CA GLY A 86 2.84 15.28 -12.03
C GLY A 86 3.52 16.09 -13.14
N GLY A 87 4.47 15.47 -13.82
CA GLY A 87 5.25 16.11 -14.90
C GLY A 87 4.44 16.42 -16.16
N LEU A 88 3.34 15.70 -16.39
CA LEU A 88 2.44 15.86 -17.54
C LEU A 88 1.06 16.38 -17.11
N LYS A 89 0.54 15.89 -15.99
CA LYS A 89 -0.77 16.27 -15.45
C LYS A 89 -0.82 16.10 -13.93
N THR A 90 -1.76 16.77 -13.29
CA THR A 90 -2.11 16.48 -11.90
C THR A 90 -2.65 15.06 -11.77
N LYS A 91 -2.43 14.47 -10.60
CA LYS A 91 -2.93 13.14 -10.24
C LYS A 91 -3.43 13.15 -8.82
N ASP A 92 -4.63 12.63 -8.60
CA ASP A 92 -5.10 12.28 -7.27
C ASP A 92 -4.52 10.92 -6.90
N VAL A 93 -3.76 10.89 -5.81
CA VAL A 93 -3.04 9.71 -5.34
C VAL A 93 -3.69 9.20 -4.06
N ASP A 94 -3.93 7.89 -4.02
CA ASP A 94 -4.73 7.19 -3.01
C ASP A 94 -4.13 7.30 -1.60
N VAL A 95 -2.80 7.14 -1.49
CA VAL A 95 -2.04 7.29 -0.26
C VAL A 95 -0.76 8.06 -0.54
N VAL A 96 -0.50 9.13 0.22
CA VAL A 96 0.71 9.95 0.10
C VAL A 96 1.28 10.26 1.47
N VAL A 97 2.60 10.09 1.62
CA VAL A 97 3.39 10.67 2.69
C VAL A 97 4.10 11.90 2.15
N SER A 98 3.81 13.07 2.72
CA SER A 98 4.39 14.34 2.33
C SER A 98 5.02 15.03 3.53
N LEU A 99 6.30 15.36 3.43
CA LEU A 99 7.02 16.06 4.50
C LEU A 99 7.03 17.57 4.26
N PRO A 100 6.90 18.39 5.33
CA PRO A 100 7.12 19.83 5.23
C PRO A 100 8.48 20.14 4.58
N GLU A 101 8.51 21.14 3.70
CA GLU A 101 9.72 21.62 2.98
C GLU A 101 10.34 20.65 1.95
N ILE A 102 9.95 19.37 1.94
CA ILE A 102 10.44 18.37 0.97
C ILE A 102 9.38 18.03 -0.07
N GLY A 103 8.12 17.92 0.35
CA GLY A 103 7.01 17.49 -0.50
C GLY A 103 6.75 15.97 -0.42
N PRO A 104 6.12 15.37 -1.46
CA PRO A 104 5.83 13.95 -1.51
C PRO A 104 7.11 13.10 -1.49
N VAL A 105 7.19 12.17 -0.54
CA VAL A 105 8.36 11.30 -0.36
C VAL A 105 8.02 9.82 -0.52
N LEU A 106 6.77 9.44 -0.24
CA LEU A 106 6.24 8.11 -0.50
C LEU A 106 4.80 8.24 -1.01
N ALA A 107 4.43 7.43 -2.00
CA ALA A 107 3.07 7.34 -2.52
C ALA A 107 2.69 5.88 -2.75
N ILE A 108 1.40 5.56 -2.62
CA ILE A 108 0.86 4.26 -3.01
C ILE A 108 -0.40 4.52 -3.82
N SER A 109 -0.45 3.96 -5.03
CA SER A 109 -1.68 3.86 -5.80
C SER A 109 -2.32 2.50 -5.60
N VAL A 110 -3.64 2.50 -5.43
CA VAL A 110 -4.44 1.30 -5.15
C VAL A 110 -5.48 1.13 -6.24
N LYS A 111 -5.58 -0.09 -6.78
CA LYS A 111 -6.59 -0.44 -7.78
C LYS A 111 -7.32 -1.70 -7.38
N GLY A 112 -8.63 -1.71 -7.63
CA GLY A 112 -9.50 -2.85 -7.44
C GLY A 112 -10.15 -3.28 -8.75
N THR A 113 -10.09 -4.56 -9.09
CA THR A 113 -10.76 -5.13 -10.27
C THR A 113 -11.65 -6.30 -9.88
N PHE A 114 -12.95 -6.19 -10.14
CA PHE A 114 -13.92 -7.24 -9.82
C PHE A 114 -14.04 -8.30 -10.91
N ASN A 115 -13.91 -7.89 -12.17
CA ASN A 115 -14.23 -8.70 -13.35
C ASN A 115 -13.54 -8.14 -14.62
N ALA A 116 -13.89 -8.69 -15.79
CA ALA A 116 -13.44 -8.25 -17.09
C ALA A 116 -11.90 -8.22 -17.26
N PHE A 117 -11.24 -9.32 -16.88
CA PHE A 117 -9.77 -9.44 -16.87
C PHE A 117 -9.11 -9.31 -18.25
N ARG A 118 -9.89 -9.38 -19.34
CA ARG A 118 -9.41 -9.02 -20.69
C ARG A 118 -8.87 -7.59 -20.79
N ASN A 119 -9.30 -6.69 -19.89
CA ASN A 119 -8.91 -5.27 -19.89
C ASN A 119 -7.66 -4.98 -19.07
N LEU A 120 -6.99 -5.99 -18.50
CA LEU A 120 -5.80 -5.81 -17.66
C LEU A 120 -4.63 -5.15 -18.42
N THR A 121 -4.53 -5.34 -19.74
CA THR A 121 -3.52 -4.64 -20.56
C THR A 121 -3.69 -3.13 -20.48
N ASN A 122 -4.92 -2.62 -20.57
CA ASN A 122 -5.19 -1.18 -20.45
C ASN A 122 -4.82 -0.67 -19.05
N ARG A 123 -4.99 -1.51 -18.02
CA ARG A 123 -4.59 -1.18 -16.64
C ARG A 123 -3.08 -1.13 -16.46
N MET A 124 -2.34 -1.99 -17.17
CA MET A 124 -0.87 -1.94 -17.21
C MET A 124 -0.38 -0.62 -17.85
N GLU A 125 -0.96 -0.21 -18.98
CA GLU A 125 -0.59 1.05 -19.65
C GLU A 125 -0.88 2.27 -18.76
N GLU A 126 -2.03 2.27 -18.08
CA GLU A 126 -2.38 3.29 -17.09
C GLU A 126 -1.36 3.36 -15.94
N ALA A 127 -0.98 2.21 -15.38
CA ALA A 127 0.00 2.13 -14.30
C ALA A 127 1.39 2.65 -14.73
N ALA A 128 1.88 2.22 -15.91
CA ALA A 128 3.14 2.72 -16.43
C ALA A 128 3.11 4.26 -16.60
N GLY A 129 2.04 4.80 -17.20
CA GLY A 129 1.87 6.23 -17.40
C GLY A 129 1.77 7.02 -16.09
N ASP A 130 1.07 6.48 -15.08
CA ASP A 130 0.97 7.08 -13.75
C ASP A 130 2.34 7.19 -13.06
N CYS A 131 3.14 6.13 -13.15
CA CYS A 131 4.48 6.09 -12.60
C CYS A 131 5.41 7.10 -13.29
N THR A 132 5.43 7.12 -14.62
CA THR A 132 6.20 8.08 -15.40
C THR A 132 5.81 9.52 -15.03
N ASN A 133 4.51 9.80 -14.95
CA ASN A 133 4.01 11.14 -14.64
C ASN A 133 4.52 11.65 -13.28
N LEU A 134 4.45 10.83 -12.22
CA LEU A 134 4.92 11.26 -10.90
C LEU A 134 6.45 11.32 -10.79
N HIS A 135 7.18 10.36 -11.35
CA HIS A 135 8.65 10.37 -11.25
C HIS A 135 9.32 11.46 -12.08
N ILE A 136 8.68 11.98 -13.13
CA ILE A 136 9.18 13.18 -13.83
C ILE A 136 9.17 14.39 -12.88
N ALA A 137 8.08 14.59 -12.13
CA ALA A 137 7.95 15.72 -11.20
C ALA A 137 8.73 15.49 -9.89
N TYR A 138 8.75 14.27 -9.39
CA TYR A 138 9.37 13.89 -8.11
C TYR A 138 10.30 12.68 -8.31
N PRO A 139 11.52 12.88 -8.84
CA PRO A 139 12.43 11.77 -9.15
C PRO A 139 12.77 10.88 -7.96
N ALA A 140 12.79 11.45 -6.75
CA ALA A 140 13.10 10.78 -5.49
C ALA A 140 11.90 10.08 -4.82
N LEU A 141 10.67 10.35 -5.27
CA LEU A 141 9.46 9.73 -4.73
C LEU A 141 9.61 8.21 -4.71
N VAL A 142 9.28 7.59 -3.59
CA VAL A 142 9.11 6.14 -3.51
C VAL A 142 7.65 5.83 -3.82
N TYR A 143 7.40 5.14 -4.93
CA TYR A 143 6.06 4.91 -5.43
C TYR A 143 5.72 3.42 -5.47
N GLY A 144 4.66 3.08 -4.75
CA GLY A 144 4.06 1.75 -4.74
C GLY A 144 2.81 1.67 -5.61
N PHE A 145 2.58 0.50 -6.21
CA PHE A 145 1.30 0.16 -6.85
C PHE A 145 0.75 -1.15 -6.31
N LEU A 146 -0.44 -1.10 -5.71
CA LEU A 146 -1.16 -2.26 -5.20
C LEU A 146 -2.41 -2.50 -6.06
N HIS A 147 -2.53 -3.71 -6.62
CA HIS A 147 -3.72 -4.10 -7.36
C HIS A 147 -4.34 -5.36 -6.77
N VAL A 148 -5.57 -5.21 -6.25
CA VAL A 148 -6.39 -6.30 -5.74
C VAL A 148 -7.41 -6.73 -6.80
N MET A 149 -7.52 -8.02 -7.03
CA MET A 149 -8.40 -8.63 -8.03
C MET A 149 -9.25 -9.70 -7.36
N ARG A 150 -10.51 -9.84 -7.76
CA ARG A 150 -11.35 -10.94 -7.26
C ARG A 150 -10.91 -12.28 -7.82
N ALA A 151 -10.80 -13.28 -6.96
CA ALA A 151 -10.43 -14.64 -7.31
C ALA A 151 -11.65 -15.46 -7.79
N ASN A 152 -12.41 -14.93 -8.75
CA ASN A 152 -13.60 -15.60 -9.28
C ASN A 152 -13.23 -16.95 -9.90
N ARG A 153 -13.84 -18.04 -9.47
CA ARG A 153 -13.56 -19.38 -10.00
C ARG A 153 -14.51 -19.71 -11.15
N VAL A 154 -14.14 -20.72 -11.95
CA VAL A 154 -15.05 -21.29 -12.95
C VAL A 154 -16.32 -21.77 -12.25
N GLY A 155 -17.49 -21.33 -12.73
CA GLY A 155 -18.79 -21.65 -12.16
C GLY A 155 -19.37 -20.56 -11.25
N ASP A 156 -18.53 -19.71 -10.65
CA ASP A 156 -18.99 -18.60 -9.79
C ASP A 156 -19.48 -17.40 -10.61
N VAL A 157 -19.04 -17.29 -11.86
CA VAL A 157 -19.33 -16.16 -12.76
C VAL A 157 -19.88 -16.65 -14.09
N SER A 158 -20.78 -15.86 -14.68
CA SER A 158 -21.47 -16.21 -15.93
C SER A 158 -20.63 -15.96 -17.18
N LYS A 159 -19.63 -15.08 -17.12
CA LYS A 159 -18.79 -14.70 -18.27
C LYS A 159 -17.39 -15.30 -18.12
N PRO A 160 -16.87 -15.99 -19.14
CA PRO A 160 -15.50 -16.55 -19.10
C PRO A 160 -14.41 -15.50 -18.82
N ASN A 161 -14.59 -14.27 -19.32
CA ASN A 161 -13.63 -13.17 -19.10
C ASN A 161 -13.58 -12.64 -17.66
N ASP A 162 -14.49 -13.09 -16.80
CA ASP A 162 -14.56 -12.69 -15.40
C ASP A 162 -13.94 -13.76 -14.49
N VAL A 163 -13.48 -14.90 -15.04
CA VAL A 163 -12.82 -15.99 -14.31
C VAL A 163 -11.35 -15.62 -14.08
N ALA A 164 -10.89 -15.78 -12.84
CA ALA A 164 -9.50 -15.62 -12.43
C ALA A 164 -8.78 -16.96 -12.22
N ILE A 165 -9.51 -17.98 -11.78
CA ILE A 165 -8.98 -19.31 -11.47
C ILE A 165 -9.77 -20.38 -12.22
N ASN A 166 -9.05 -21.20 -13.00
CA ASN A 166 -9.59 -22.31 -13.77
C ASN A 166 -10.10 -23.45 -12.85
N ALA A 167 -10.85 -24.39 -13.44
CA ALA A 167 -11.39 -25.54 -12.71
C ALA A 167 -10.30 -26.48 -12.15
N ASP A 168 -9.12 -26.48 -12.76
CA ASP A 168 -7.94 -27.21 -12.29
C ASP A 168 -7.12 -26.46 -11.22
N GLY A 169 -7.59 -25.27 -10.79
CA GLY A 169 -6.92 -24.43 -9.80
C GLY A 169 -5.85 -23.50 -10.37
N THR A 170 -5.57 -23.56 -11.67
CA THR A 170 -4.56 -22.68 -12.30
C THR A 170 -5.07 -21.26 -12.50
N ILE A 171 -4.17 -20.27 -12.47
CA ILE A 171 -4.49 -18.87 -12.77
C ILE A 171 -4.67 -18.70 -14.28
N VAL A 172 -5.69 -17.94 -14.69
CA VAL A 172 -5.95 -17.69 -16.11
C VAL A 172 -4.83 -16.90 -16.80
N ASP A 173 -4.59 -17.19 -18.08
CA ASP A 173 -3.49 -16.58 -18.84
C ASP A 173 -3.53 -15.05 -18.90
N SER A 174 -4.72 -14.43 -18.86
CA SER A 174 -4.84 -12.97 -18.86
C SER A 174 -4.21 -12.34 -17.62
N ILE A 175 -4.41 -12.97 -16.45
CA ILE A 175 -3.82 -12.54 -15.18
C ILE A 175 -2.33 -12.88 -15.15
N GLN A 176 -1.91 -14.01 -15.73
CA GLN A 176 -0.49 -14.36 -15.83
C GLN A 176 0.28 -13.38 -16.73
N ARG A 177 -0.27 -13.02 -17.90
CA ARG A 177 0.35 -11.99 -18.78
C ARG A 177 0.42 -10.64 -18.08
N TYR A 178 -0.63 -10.27 -17.34
CA TYR A 178 -0.63 -9.05 -16.56
C TYR A 178 0.44 -9.07 -15.47
N HIS A 179 0.56 -10.16 -14.72
CA HIS A 179 1.64 -10.39 -13.76
C HIS A 179 3.02 -10.17 -14.40
N ASP A 180 3.30 -10.83 -15.53
CA ASP A 180 4.62 -10.77 -16.17
C ASP A 180 4.94 -9.35 -16.66
N ALA A 181 3.94 -8.60 -17.08
CA ALA A 181 4.10 -7.20 -17.45
C ALA A 181 4.37 -6.31 -16.22
N MET A 182 3.60 -6.49 -15.14
CA MET A 182 3.79 -5.74 -13.90
C MET A 182 5.17 -6.03 -13.26
N ALA A 183 5.67 -7.26 -13.39
CA ALA A 183 7.01 -7.66 -12.93
C ALA A 183 8.15 -6.93 -13.68
N ARG A 184 7.90 -6.40 -14.89
CA ARG A 184 8.89 -5.61 -15.64
C ARG A 184 8.93 -4.15 -15.23
N ILE A 185 7.87 -3.64 -14.60
CA ILE A 185 7.74 -2.24 -14.19
C ILE A 185 7.86 -2.04 -12.66
N THR A 186 8.37 -3.03 -11.93
CA THR A 186 8.67 -2.92 -10.49
C THR A 186 10.18 -2.82 -10.24
N ASN A 187 10.57 -2.71 -8.97
CA ASN A 187 11.95 -2.77 -8.50
C ASN A 187 12.85 -1.63 -9.03
N ARG A 188 12.33 -0.40 -9.06
CA ARG A 188 13.12 0.82 -9.31
C ARG A 188 14.04 1.12 -8.12
N ARG A 189 15.33 0.82 -8.24
CA ARG A 189 16.30 0.96 -7.12
C ARG A 189 17.13 2.23 -7.16
N ASP A 190 17.34 2.81 -8.33
CA ASP A 190 18.13 4.04 -8.50
C ASP A 190 17.28 5.15 -9.13
N LEU A 191 17.57 6.40 -8.78
CA LEU A 191 16.88 7.58 -9.31
C LEU A 191 17.03 7.71 -10.83
N ARG A 192 18.13 7.20 -11.39
CA ARG A 192 18.45 7.19 -12.82
C ARG A 192 17.84 6.00 -13.57
N ASN A 193 17.24 5.03 -12.86
CA ASN A 193 16.47 4.00 -13.53
C ASN A 193 15.23 4.61 -14.21
N ASP A 194 14.66 3.85 -15.15
CA ASP A 194 13.48 4.25 -15.90
C ASP A 194 12.37 4.76 -14.98
N VAL A 195 11.89 5.98 -15.28
CA VAL A 195 10.82 6.67 -14.54
C VAL A 195 9.49 5.94 -14.59
N SER A 196 9.32 5.04 -15.56
CA SER A 196 8.13 4.21 -15.79
C SER A 196 8.12 2.94 -14.92
N ARG A 197 9.01 2.85 -13.93
CA ARG A 197 9.06 1.76 -12.96
C ARG A 197 8.74 2.24 -11.54
N TYR A 198 7.94 1.44 -10.84
CA TYR A 198 7.67 1.58 -9.43
C TYR A 198 8.81 1.01 -8.59
N GLU A 199 8.96 1.52 -7.37
CA GLU A 199 9.82 0.94 -6.34
C GLU A 199 9.26 -0.41 -5.87
N ALA A 200 7.94 -0.50 -5.74
CA ALA A 200 7.24 -1.73 -5.38
C ALA A 200 5.92 -1.87 -6.15
N VAL A 201 5.61 -3.10 -6.55
CA VAL A 201 4.30 -3.47 -7.09
C VAL A 201 3.84 -4.69 -6.33
N ALA A 202 2.57 -4.73 -5.93
CA ALA A 202 1.94 -5.90 -5.36
C ALA A 202 0.65 -6.23 -6.10
N LEU A 203 0.47 -7.53 -6.39
CA LEU A 203 -0.77 -8.08 -6.92
C LEU A 203 -1.35 -9.05 -5.89
N ALA A 204 -2.67 -9.05 -5.73
CA ALA A 204 -3.35 -10.00 -4.87
C ALA A 204 -4.64 -10.48 -5.53
N LEU A 205 -4.86 -11.79 -5.51
CA LEU A 205 -6.18 -12.37 -5.77
C LEU A 205 -6.88 -12.58 -4.45
N VAL A 206 -8.16 -12.20 -4.37
CA VAL A 206 -8.94 -12.21 -3.12
C VAL A 206 -10.12 -13.16 -3.28
N ASN A 207 -10.20 -14.16 -2.41
CA ASN A 207 -11.30 -15.12 -2.40
C ASN A 207 -12.65 -14.42 -2.18
N THR A 208 -13.63 -14.74 -3.04
CA THR A 208 -14.95 -14.09 -3.04
C THR A 208 -16.05 -14.92 -2.38
N SER A 209 -15.77 -16.18 -2.06
CA SER A 209 -16.73 -17.13 -1.52
C SER A 209 -16.05 -18.20 -0.66
N GLY A 210 -16.85 -18.96 0.09
CA GLY A 210 -16.36 -20.06 0.93
C GLY A 210 -15.73 -19.60 2.26
N ALA A 211 -15.05 -20.52 2.95
CA ALA A 211 -14.49 -20.29 4.28
C ALA A 211 -13.36 -19.24 4.30
N GLN A 212 -12.69 -19.06 3.17
CA GLN A 212 -11.57 -18.13 3.00
C GLN A 212 -11.98 -16.80 2.38
N VAL A 213 -13.27 -16.43 2.43
CA VAL A 213 -13.73 -15.15 1.89
C VAL A 213 -12.92 -13.98 2.48
N ALA A 214 -12.56 -13.04 1.60
CA ALA A 214 -11.72 -11.87 1.87
C ALA A 214 -10.27 -12.18 2.29
N GLU A 215 -9.82 -13.42 2.14
CA GLU A 215 -8.41 -13.77 2.27
C GLU A 215 -7.72 -13.70 0.90
N VAL A 216 -6.43 -13.36 0.92
CA VAL A 216 -5.57 -13.42 -0.27
C VAL A 216 -5.32 -14.88 -0.63
N VAL A 217 -5.44 -15.21 -1.92
CA VAL A 217 -5.16 -16.53 -2.46
C VAL A 217 -3.66 -16.81 -2.35
N ASP A 218 -3.30 -17.89 -1.67
CA ASP A 218 -1.91 -18.28 -1.39
C ASP A 218 -1.13 -18.77 -2.63
N ILE A 219 -1.82 -19.34 -3.62
CA ILE A 219 -1.21 -19.78 -4.88
C ILE A 219 -0.82 -18.63 -5.82
N TYR A 220 -1.18 -17.37 -5.50
CA TYR A 220 -0.89 -16.22 -6.36
C TYR A 220 -0.68 -14.89 -5.61
N PRO A 221 0.37 -14.13 -5.94
CA PRO A 221 1.51 -14.54 -6.77
C PRO A 221 2.30 -15.67 -6.10
N LEU A 222 3.05 -16.45 -6.88
CA LEU A 222 3.96 -17.44 -6.30
C LEU A 222 4.92 -16.76 -5.32
N ALA A 223 5.33 -17.45 -4.24
CA ALA A 223 6.18 -16.89 -3.18
C ALA A 223 7.51 -16.27 -3.66
N ALA A 224 8.03 -16.72 -4.81
CA ALA A 224 9.24 -16.19 -5.45
C ALA A 224 8.98 -14.92 -6.30
N SER A 225 7.73 -14.58 -6.56
CA SER A 225 7.35 -13.41 -7.37
C SER A 225 7.77 -12.11 -6.67
N PRO A 226 8.29 -11.13 -7.42
CA PRO A 226 8.54 -9.80 -6.87
C PRO A 226 7.24 -9.01 -6.59
N LEU A 227 6.08 -9.56 -6.97
CA LEU A 227 4.78 -8.92 -6.85
C LEU A 227 3.98 -9.37 -5.61
N GLY A 228 4.60 -10.13 -4.71
CA GLY A 228 3.98 -10.58 -3.47
C GLY A 228 3.68 -9.41 -2.52
N PHE A 229 2.52 -9.44 -1.89
CA PHE A 229 2.08 -8.41 -0.94
C PHE A 229 3.03 -8.28 0.27
N ASP A 230 3.57 -9.39 0.77
CA ASP A 230 4.44 -9.40 1.95
C ASP A 230 5.71 -8.58 1.79
N ARG A 231 6.26 -8.53 0.57
CA ARG A 231 7.49 -7.78 0.24
C ARG A 231 7.23 -6.32 -0.09
N PHE A 232 5.96 -5.93 -0.26
CA PHE A 232 5.58 -4.62 -0.77
C PHE A 232 6.08 -3.50 0.15
N PHE A 233 5.75 -3.57 1.44
CA PHE A 233 6.15 -2.55 2.41
C PHE A 233 7.63 -2.57 2.72
N GLU A 234 8.25 -3.76 2.79
CA GLU A 234 9.70 -3.89 2.95
C GLU A 234 10.45 -3.14 1.84
N ALA A 235 10.03 -3.32 0.58
CA ALA A 235 10.62 -2.63 -0.57
C ALA A 235 10.42 -1.11 -0.47
N LEU A 236 9.21 -0.65 -0.12
CA LEU A 236 8.93 0.78 0.05
C LEU A 236 9.79 1.41 1.15
N TYR A 237 9.89 0.77 2.31
CA TYR A 237 10.65 1.27 3.45
C TYR A 237 12.16 1.27 3.17
N SER A 238 12.68 0.21 2.56
CA SER A 238 14.08 0.12 2.18
C SER A 238 14.47 1.21 1.20
N MET A 239 13.63 1.44 0.18
CA MET A 239 13.87 2.50 -0.80
C MET A 239 13.72 3.90 -0.21
N TYR A 240 12.79 4.08 0.72
CA TYR A 240 12.64 5.34 1.46
C TYR A 240 13.90 5.66 2.27
N ASP A 241 14.36 4.70 3.09
CA ASP A 241 15.53 4.89 3.95
C ASP A 241 16.78 5.15 3.11
N LEU A 242 16.97 4.38 2.02
CA LEU A 242 18.07 4.60 1.10
C LEU A 242 18.12 6.03 0.57
N ARG A 243 16.98 6.58 0.11
CA ARG A 243 16.92 7.88 -0.56
C ARG A 243 16.94 9.05 0.41
N PHE A 244 16.13 8.98 1.45
CA PHE A 244 15.83 10.12 2.31
C PHE A 244 16.63 10.11 3.62
N VAL A 245 17.18 8.97 4.03
CA VAL A 245 17.94 8.85 5.29
C VAL A 245 19.42 8.65 5.02
N TYR A 246 19.79 7.63 4.25
CA TYR A 246 21.20 7.25 4.05
C TYR A 246 21.89 8.10 2.98
N SER A 247 21.25 8.28 1.82
CA SER A 247 21.83 9.08 0.71
C SER A 247 21.71 10.59 0.94
N ALA A 248 20.92 11.04 1.92
CA ALA A 248 20.75 12.45 2.26
C ALA A 248 20.98 12.71 3.78
N PRO A 249 22.22 12.56 4.30
CA PRO A 249 22.48 12.68 5.74
C PRO A 249 22.06 14.01 6.36
N ALA A 250 22.13 15.10 5.59
CA ALA A 250 21.69 16.43 6.03
C ALA A 250 20.18 16.51 6.29
N LEU A 251 19.38 15.66 5.64
CA LEU A 251 17.92 15.58 5.82
C LEU A 251 17.51 14.51 6.84
N ALA A 252 18.40 13.57 7.18
CA ALA A 252 18.10 12.42 8.04
C ALA A 252 17.41 12.79 9.36
N ARG A 253 17.73 13.94 9.96
CA ARG A 253 17.06 14.40 11.19
C ARG A 253 15.55 14.67 11.00
N LYS A 254 15.13 15.06 9.80
CA LYS A 254 13.73 15.35 9.43
C LYS A 254 13.02 14.15 8.82
N THR A 255 13.76 13.26 8.14
CA THR A 255 13.22 12.17 7.33
C THR A 255 13.28 10.79 8.00
N ARG A 256 14.09 10.62 9.06
CA ARG A 256 14.19 9.32 9.74
C ARG A 256 12.83 8.86 10.25
N ARG A 257 12.48 7.61 9.89
CA ARG A 257 11.28 6.93 10.37
C ARG A 257 11.35 6.73 11.88
N GLN A 258 10.20 6.81 12.53
CA GLN A 258 10.10 6.81 13.98
C GLN A 258 10.11 5.38 14.52
N ILE A 259 10.66 5.24 15.72
CA ILE A 259 10.50 4.06 16.55
C ILE A 259 9.47 4.42 17.62
N TRP A 260 8.56 3.49 17.89
CA TRP A 260 7.54 3.62 18.92
C TRP A 260 8.01 2.97 20.22
N ASP A 261 7.53 3.52 21.33
CA ASP A 261 7.76 2.93 22.64
C ASP A 261 6.96 1.62 22.78
N ASN A 262 7.57 0.59 23.39
CA ASN A 262 6.92 -0.71 23.62
C ASN A 262 5.64 -0.58 24.47
N ASP A 263 5.55 0.45 25.31
CA ASP A 263 4.38 0.74 26.14
C ASP A 263 3.27 1.50 25.36
N SER A 264 3.38 1.62 24.03
CA SER A 264 2.36 2.29 23.21
C SER A 264 1.02 1.55 23.29
N PRO A 265 -0.09 2.20 23.72
CA PRO A 265 -1.39 1.53 23.85
C PRO A 265 -1.93 0.93 22.55
N VAL A 266 -1.48 1.43 21.40
CA VAL A 266 -1.87 0.87 20.10
C VAL A 266 -1.35 -0.56 19.87
N ARG A 267 -0.35 -1.03 20.63
CA ARG A 267 0.27 -2.35 20.44
C ARG A 267 -0.75 -3.49 20.50
N GLU A 268 -1.56 -3.51 21.55
CA GLU A 268 -2.59 -4.56 21.73
C GLU A 268 -3.64 -4.53 20.62
N ILE A 269 -4.00 -3.33 20.14
CA ILE A 269 -4.97 -3.16 19.05
C ILE A 269 -4.35 -3.64 17.73
N ALA A 270 -3.09 -3.30 17.47
CA ALA A 270 -2.36 -3.66 16.27
C ALA A 270 -2.16 -5.18 16.14
N ASP A 271 -1.79 -5.85 17.25
CA ASP A 271 -1.63 -7.30 17.31
C ASP A 271 -2.94 -8.04 16.95
N GLY A 272 -4.10 -7.45 17.29
CA GLY A 272 -5.41 -7.99 16.94
C GLY A 272 -5.82 -7.85 15.47
N VAL A 273 -5.06 -7.10 14.65
CA VAL A 273 -5.39 -6.81 13.24
C VAL A 273 -4.21 -7.03 12.29
N ASP A 274 -3.27 -7.90 12.66
CA ASP A 274 -2.10 -8.29 11.86
C ASP A 274 -1.16 -7.11 11.52
N LEU A 275 -1.03 -6.14 12.43
CA LEU A 275 -0.07 -5.03 12.30
C LEU A 275 1.02 -5.13 13.36
N ILE A 276 2.27 -4.89 12.97
CA ILE A 276 3.43 -5.04 13.86
C ILE A 276 3.96 -3.66 14.27
N LEU A 277 3.98 -3.35 15.56
CA LEU A 277 4.53 -2.08 16.02
C LEU A 277 6.04 -2.01 15.75
N ARG A 278 6.51 -0.97 15.04
CA ARG A 278 7.93 -0.70 14.84
C ARG A 278 8.60 -0.29 16.14
N THR A 279 9.38 -1.18 16.71
CA THR A 279 10.08 -0.96 17.98
C THR A 279 11.59 -0.88 17.75
N GLY A 280 12.33 -0.33 18.71
CA GLY A 280 13.78 -0.07 18.54
C GLY A 280 14.63 -1.33 18.61
N ASP A 281 14.02 -2.46 18.97
CA ASP A 281 14.68 -3.76 19.11
C ASP A 281 14.97 -4.40 17.74
N ASP A 282 14.37 -3.86 16.65
CA ASP A 282 14.53 -4.33 15.26
C ASP A 282 15.77 -3.75 14.53
N GLU A 283 16.56 -2.88 15.18
CA GLU A 283 17.80 -2.30 14.63
C GLU A 283 19.08 -2.97 15.22
N SER A 284 19.08 -4.30 15.34
CA SER A 284 20.27 -5.11 15.69
C SER A 284 21.06 -5.57 14.47
#